data_AF-W9AJF3-F1
#
_entry.id   AF-W9AJF3-F1
#
_cell.length_a   1.000
_cell.length_b   1.000
_cell.length_c   1.000
_cell.angle_alpha   90.00
_cell.angle_beta   90.00
_cell.angle_gamma   90.00
#
_symmetry.space_group_name_H-M   'P 1'
#
loop_
_entity.id
_entity.type
_entity.pdbx_description
1 polymer ?
#
loop_
_entity_poly.entity_id
_entity_poly.type
_entity_poly.pdbx_seq_one_letter_code
_entity_poly.pdbx_strand_id
1 'polypeptide(L)'
;MYLNEHYAIENTHYSLDTWENEETGRTEYIVRIMPNTEQFGEEIEEVFENGNPYMDDERTENMFKVAEQLLVDLSQIDDKVHIESVLWSATEDDEFPILLIQDRAQSTIN
;
A
#
# COMPACT_ATOMS: atom_id res chain seq x y z
N MET A 1 10.60 -6.68 -9.07
CA MET A 1 9.47 -7.18 -8.26
C MET A 1 8.19 -6.79 -8.97
N TYR A 2 7.17 -7.66 -9.00
CA TYR A 2 5.93 -7.46 -9.77
C TYR A 2 5.28 -6.09 -9.53
N LEU A 3 5.17 -5.65 -8.27
CA LEU A 3 4.57 -4.35 -7.93
C LEU A 3 5.34 -3.16 -8.53
N ASN A 4 6.67 -3.18 -8.49
CA ASN A 4 7.50 -2.13 -9.10
C ASN A 4 7.40 -2.10 -10.64
N GLU A 5 6.97 -3.19 -11.29
CA GLU A 5 6.82 -3.26 -12.73
C GLU A 5 5.42 -2.82 -13.20
N HIS A 6 4.39 -3.14 -12.40
CA HIS A 6 2.98 -2.94 -12.79
C HIS A 6 2.29 -1.76 -12.10
N TYR A 7 2.79 -1.31 -10.94
CA TYR A 7 2.15 -0.27 -10.12
C TYR A 7 3.10 0.86 -9.73
N ALA A 8 4.23 1.02 -10.43
CA ALA A 8 5.30 1.95 -10.06
C ALA A 8 4.81 3.35 -9.64
N ILE A 9 5.26 3.78 -8.46
CA ILE A 9 5.15 5.16 -7.98
C ILE A 9 6.57 5.76 -7.99
N GLU A 10 6.70 6.99 -8.46
CA GLU A 10 8.00 7.66 -8.54
C GLU A 10 8.61 7.87 -7.13
N ASN A 11 9.92 7.69 -7.01
CA ASN A 11 10.68 7.81 -5.76
C ASN A 11 10.26 6.86 -4.64
N THR A 12 9.57 5.77 -4.95
CA THR A 12 9.23 4.72 -3.97
C THR A 12 9.67 3.33 -4.41
N HIS A 13 9.60 2.39 -3.47
CA HIS A 13 9.60 0.95 -3.68
C HIS A 13 8.55 0.31 -2.76
N TYR A 14 8.31 -0.99 -2.92
CA TYR A 14 7.42 -1.72 -2.01
C TYR A 14 8.18 -2.69 -1.11
N SER A 15 7.63 -2.90 0.09
CA SER A 15 7.92 -4.02 0.97
C SER A 15 6.63 -4.77 1.28
N LEU A 16 6.73 -6.07 1.58
CA LEU A 16 5.59 -6.96 1.74
C LEU A 16 5.71 -7.75 3.03
N ASP A 17 4.69 -7.66 3.88
CA ASP A 17 4.45 -8.64 4.93
C ASP A 17 3.40 -9.63 4.41
N THR A 18 3.62 -10.93 4.59
CA THR A 18 2.73 -11.97 4.06
C THR A 18 2.55 -13.14 5.01
N TRP A 19 1.34 -13.71 5.01
CA TRP A 19 1.03 -14.93 5.75
C TRP A 19 -0.06 -15.72 5.02
N GLU A 20 -0.16 -17.01 5.34
CA GLU A 20 -1.24 -17.86 4.87
C GLU A 20 -2.42 -17.80 5.85
N ASN A 21 -3.60 -17.49 5.34
CA ASN A 21 -4.84 -17.55 6.11
C ASN A 21 -5.42 -18.97 6.04
N GLU A 22 -5.28 -19.72 7.13
CA GLU A 22 -5.75 -21.12 7.19
C GLU A 22 -7.27 -21.27 7.03
N GLU A 23 -8.06 -20.22 7.34
CA GLU A 23 -9.52 -20.27 7.26
C GLU A 23 -10.01 -20.10 5.81
N THR A 24 -9.36 -19.23 5.04
CA THR A 24 -9.74 -18.92 3.65
C THR A 24 -8.89 -19.65 2.62
N GLY A 25 -7.72 -20.15 3.02
CA GLY A 25 -6.72 -20.76 2.13
C GLY A 25 -6.01 -19.75 1.22
N ARG A 26 -6.09 -18.45 1.55
CA ARG A 26 -5.47 -17.35 0.78
C ARG A 26 -4.13 -16.94 1.38
N THR A 27 -3.25 -16.47 0.51
CA THR A 27 -2.06 -15.72 0.90
C THR A 27 -2.46 -14.26 1.07
N GLU A 28 -2.31 -13.77 2.29
CA GLU A 28 -2.60 -12.41 2.70
C GLU A 28 -1.34 -11.55 2.58
N TYR A 29 -1.51 -10.28 2.19
CA TYR A 29 -0.43 -9.32 2.07
C TYR A 29 -0.78 -7.99 2.73
N ILE A 30 0.18 -7.44 3.46
CA ILE A 30 0.24 -6.00 3.77
C ILE A 30 1.31 -5.41 2.86
N VAL A 31 0.90 -4.45 2.03
CA VAL A 31 1.79 -3.77 1.09
C VAL A 31 2.26 -2.46 1.72
N ARG A 32 3.56 -2.29 1.87
CA ARG A 32 4.17 -1.03 2.32
C ARG A 32 4.74 -0.30 1.12
N ILE A 33 4.32 0.94 0.92
CA ILE A 33 4.93 1.90 -0.01
C ILE A 33 5.97 2.67 0.78
N MET A 34 7.20 2.68 0.28
CA MET A 34 8.34 3.22 1.00
C MET A 34 9.15 4.18 0.14
N PRO A 35 9.70 5.27 0.68
CA PRO A 35 10.52 6.19 -0.08
C PRO A 35 11.86 5.56 -0.48
N ASN A 36 12.38 5.91 -1.65
CA ASN A 36 13.73 5.54 -2.08
C ASN A 36 14.82 6.39 -1.42
N THR A 37 14.44 7.52 -0.82
CA THR A 37 15.34 8.48 -0.18
C THR A 37 14.68 9.07 1.06
N GLU A 38 15.45 9.30 2.12
CA GLU A 38 14.99 9.96 3.36
C GLU A 38 14.28 11.29 3.08
N GLN A 39 14.85 12.15 2.23
CA GLN A 39 14.26 13.45 1.87
C GLN A 39 12.83 13.31 1.31
N PHE A 40 12.61 12.40 0.37
CA PHE A 40 11.26 12.16 -0.17
C PHE A 40 10.32 11.59 0.91
N GLY A 41 10.86 10.81 1.84
CA GLY A 41 10.14 10.34 3.02
C GLY A 41 9.57 11.49 3.85
N GLU A 42 10.46 12.40 4.27
CA GLU A 42 10.13 13.57 5.08
C GLU A 42 9.12 14.50 4.38
N GLU A 43 9.28 14.73 3.07
CA GLU A 43 8.36 15.58 2.29
C GLU A 43 6.94 15.01 2.27
N ILE A 44 6.80 13.69 2.20
CA ILE A 44 5.49 13.02 2.19
C ILE A 44 4.88 12.96 3.58
N GLU A 45 5.68 12.71 4.62
CA GLU A 45 5.23 12.79 6.01
C GLU A 45 4.70 14.18 6.35
N GLU A 46 5.38 15.25 5.93
CA GLU A 46 4.92 16.62 6.15
C GLU A 46 3.53 16.86 5.53
N VAL A 47 3.26 16.29 4.35
CA VAL A 47 1.95 16.35 3.69
C VAL A 47 0.89 15.61 4.51
N PHE A 48 1.20 14.42 5.01
CA PHE A 48 0.26 13.66 5.83
C PHE A 48 -0.03 14.32 7.18
N GLU A 49 0.94 15.01 7.77
CA GLU A 49 0.79 15.70 9.05
C GLU A 49 0.03 17.04 8.93
N ASN A 50 0.28 17.79 7.85
CA ASN A 50 -0.10 19.22 7.78
C ASN A 50 -1.12 19.57 6.69
N GLY A 51 -1.40 18.66 5.75
CA GLY A 51 -2.26 18.93 4.59
C GLY A 51 -3.49 18.04 4.49
N ASN A 52 -4.29 18.24 3.43
CA ASN A 52 -5.23 17.22 2.96
C ASN A 52 -4.53 16.36 1.89
N PRO A 53 -4.08 15.14 2.24
CA PRO A 53 -3.26 14.32 1.34
C PRO A 53 -4.01 13.82 0.09
N TYR A 54 -5.32 14.04 0.00
CA TYR A 54 -6.12 13.69 -1.18
C TYR A 54 -6.31 14.85 -2.17
N MET A 55 -6.02 16.09 -1.77
CA MET A 55 -6.35 17.28 -2.57
C MET A 55 -5.18 18.25 -2.73
N ASP A 56 -4.24 18.24 -1.78
CA ASP A 56 -3.20 19.27 -1.71
C ASP A 56 -1.84 18.80 -2.28
N ASP A 57 -1.68 17.51 -2.56
CA ASP A 57 -0.44 16.94 -3.11
C ASP A 57 -0.72 15.78 -4.09
N GLU A 58 -0.24 15.93 -5.34
CA GLU A 58 -0.45 14.94 -6.42
C GLU A 58 0.25 13.60 -6.14
N ARG A 59 1.31 13.59 -5.33
CA ARG A 59 2.08 12.39 -5.02
C ARG A 59 1.31 11.51 -4.07
N THR A 60 0.78 12.08 -2.98
CA THR A 60 -0.05 11.33 -2.03
C THR A 60 -1.39 10.93 -2.65
N GLU A 61 -1.98 11.77 -3.51
CA GLU A 61 -3.17 11.39 -4.31
C GLU A 61 -2.87 10.16 -5.19
N ASN A 62 -1.72 10.13 -5.86
CA ASN A 62 -1.30 8.99 -6.66
C ASN A 62 -1.07 7.72 -5.80
N MET A 63 -0.51 7.87 -4.58
CA MET A 63 -0.35 6.75 -3.65
C MET A 63 -1.70 6.12 -3.28
N PHE A 64 -2.73 6.93 -2.99
CA PHE A 64 -4.07 6.42 -2.72
C PHE A 64 -4.70 5.71 -3.92
N LYS A 65 -4.56 6.28 -5.13
CA LYS A 65 -5.07 5.65 -6.37
C LYS A 65 -4.42 4.29 -6.61
N VAL A 66 -3.09 4.19 -6.45
CA VAL A 66 -2.38 2.91 -6.60
C VAL A 66 -2.79 1.94 -5.48
N ALA A 67 -2.93 2.40 -4.24
CA ALA A 67 -3.41 1.57 -3.15
C ALA A 67 -4.81 0.98 -3.44
N GLU A 68 -5.74 1.77 -3.97
CA GLU A 68 -7.06 1.28 -4.42
C GLU A 68 -6.96 0.25 -5.54
N GLN A 69 -6.10 0.48 -6.54
CA GLN A 69 -5.88 -0.47 -7.63
C GLN A 69 -5.32 -1.80 -7.13
N LEU A 70 -4.37 -1.77 -6.20
CA LEU A 70 -3.76 -2.98 -5.64
C LEU A 70 -4.79 -3.90 -4.96
N LEU A 71 -5.75 -3.33 -4.22
CA LEU A 71 -6.83 -4.09 -3.59
C LEU A 71 -7.74 -4.79 -4.61
N VAL A 72 -8.02 -4.11 -5.72
CA VAL A 72 -8.99 -4.56 -6.74
C VAL A 72 -8.37 -5.50 -7.76
N ASP A 73 -7.19 -5.17 -8.28
CA ASP A 73 -6.61 -5.85 -9.45
C ASP A 73 -5.96 -7.18 -9.06
N LEU A 74 -5.24 -7.23 -7.93
CA LEU A 74 -4.49 -8.43 -7.56
C LEU A 74 -5.39 -9.62 -7.22
N SER A 75 -6.50 -9.36 -6.53
CA SER A 75 -7.51 -10.39 -6.23
C SER A 75 -8.27 -10.89 -7.47
N GLN A 76 -8.26 -10.14 -8.58
CA GLN A 76 -8.80 -10.57 -9.87
C GLN A 76 -7.81 -11.39 -10.69
N ILE A 77 -6.51 -11.19 -10.48
CA ILE A 77 -5.45 -11.92 -11.17
C ILE A 77 -5.26 -13.30 -10.56
N ASP A 78 -5.30 -13.40 -9.22
CA ASP A 78 -5.21 -14.65 -8.47
C ASP A 78 -6.16 -14.59 -7.26
N ASP A 79 -7.17 -15.45 -7.26
CA ASP A 79 -8.20 -15.51 -6.20
C ASP A 79 -7.66 -16.03 -4.86
N LYS A 80 -6.42 -16.54 -4.86
CA LYS A 80 -5.66 -16.89 -3.66
C LYS A 80 -4.88 -15.74 -3.06
N VAL A 81 -4.72 -14.63 -3.78
CA VAL A 81 -4.02 -13.45 -3.29
C VAL A 81 -5.04 -12.46 -2.74
N HIS A 82 -4.79 -11.98 -1.52
CA HIS A 82 -5.58 -10.93 -0.91
C HIS A 82 -4.67 -9.84 -0.35
N ILE A 83 -5.00 -8.58 -0.62
CA ILE A 83 -4.31 -7.43 -0.03
C ILE A 83 -5.15 -6.95 1.14
N GLU A 84 -4.71 -7.23 2.37
CA GLU A 84 -5.42 -6.78 3.58
C GLU A 84 -5.38 -5.25 3.68
N SER A 85 -4.20 -4.68 3.49
CA SER A 85 -4.00 -3.23 3.58
C SER A 85 -2.80 -2.76 2.77
N VAL A 86 -2.84 -1.47 2.43
CA VAL A 86 -1.70 -0.75 1.87
C VAL A 86 -1.35 0.39 2.82
N LEU A 87 -0.07 0.46 3.17
CA LEU A 87 0.50 1.39 4.13
C LEU A 87 1.55 2.27 3.44
N TRP A 88 1.75 3.46 3.95
CA TRP A 88 2.98 4.21 3.78
C TRP A 88 3.89 3.97 5.00
N SER A 89 5.18 3.76 4.77
CA SER A 89 6.18 3.63 5.82
C SER A 89 7.44 4.38 5.41
N ALA A 90 7.94 5.29 6.24
CA ALA A 90 9.16 6.03 5.91
C ALA A 90 10.41 5.13 5.97
N THR A 91 10.36 4.05 6.77
CA THR A 91 11.43 3.08 6.92
C THR A 91 10.88 1.64 7.01
N GLU A 92 11.75 0.62 6.92
CA GLU A 92 11.32 -0.78 7.00
C GLU A 92 10.81 -1.14 8.40
N ASP A 93 11.41 -0.53 9.44
CA ASP A 93 11.11 -0.78 10.86
C ASP A 93 10.15 0.27 11.45
N ASP A 94 9.38 0.96 10.60
CA ASP A 94 8.46 2.01 11.04
C ASP A 94 7.38 1.44 11.97
N GLU A 95 7.43 1.86 13.25
CA GLU A 95 6.50 1.43 14.30
C GLU A 95 5.08 2.00 14.10
N PHE A 96 4.95 3.11 13.36
CA PHE A 96 3.69 3.83 13.19
C PHE A 96 3.42 4.16 11.71
N PRO A 97 3.28 3.14 10.86
CA PRO A 97 3.04 3.37 9.44
C PRO A 97 1.66 4.03 9.22
N ILE A 98 1.57 4.82 8.15
CA ILE A 98 0.35 5.53 7.78
C ILE A 98 -0.54 4.59 6.96
N LEU A 99 -1.73 4.27 7.47
CA LEU A 99 -2.71 3.47 6.74
C LEU A 99 -3.29 4.27 5.57
N LEU A 100 -3.03 3.81 4.34
CA LEU A 100 -3.61 4.40 3.14
C LEU A 100 -5.00 3.81 2.86
N ILE A 101 -5.07 2.48 2.80
CA ILE A 101 -6.33 1.76 2.60
C ILE A 101 -6.29 0.41 3.32
N GLN A 102 -7.46 -0.03 3.77
CA GLN A 102 -7.68 -1.36 4.32
C GLN A 102 -8.89 -1.95 3.63
N ASP A 103 -8.82 -3.22 3.22
CA ASP A 103 -10.00 -3.92 2.77
C ASP A 103 -10.90 -4.22 3.99
N ARG A 104 -11.85 -3.31 4.26
CA ARG A 104 -12.72 -3.37 5.46
C ARG A 104 -13.81 -4.42 5.36
N ALA A 105 -14.07 -4.88 4.16
CA ALA A 105 -14.95 -5.98 3.94
C ALA A 105 -14.06 -7.13 3.55
N GLN A 106 -14.12 -8.27 4.23
CA GLN A 106 -13.69 -9.52 3.60
C GLN A 106 -14.63 -9.90 2.42
N SER A 107 -15.04 -8.91 1.61
CA SER A 107 -16.05 -9.01 0.55
C SER A 107 -15.55 -9.71 -0.70
N THR A 108 -14.27 -10.09 -0.73
CA THR A 108 -13.77 -11.02 -1.74
C THR A 108 -14.17 -12.47 -1.44
N ILE A 109 -14.93 -12.76 -0.38
CA ILE A 109 -15.67 -14.02 -0.26
C ILE A 109 -16.91 -13.94 -1.16
N ASN A 110 -16.79 -14.38 -2.41
CA ASN A 110 -17.91 -14.84 -3.24
C ASN A 110 -17.51 -16.09 -4.02
#